data_AF-A0A0C2HJW0-F1
#
_entry.id   AF-A0A0C2HJW0-F1
#
_cell.length_a   1.000
_cell.length_b   1.000
_cell.length_c   1.000
_cell.angle_alpha   90.00
_cell.angle_beta   90.00
_cell.angle_gamma   90.00
#
_symmetry.space_group_name_H-M   'P 1'
#
loop_
_entity.id
_entity.type
_entity.pdbx_description
1 polymer ?
#
loop_
_entity_poly.entity_id
_entity_poly.type
_entity_poly.pdbx_seq_one_letter_code
_entity_poly.pdbx_strand_id
1 'polypeptide(L)'
;MWQEFKDFILRGNVLDLAVAVVIGAAFSKIVTALVENIIMPSIALIFGNTDFTSEWAYRGITYGVFIQAIIDFLIIAAAIFVFIKAVNLLTRNRFVEEAAEDEQTVLLREIRDALKKEDANS
;
A
#
# COMPACT_ATOMS: atom_id res chain seq x y z
N MET A 1 30.63 6.55 16.82
CA MET A 1 29.78 7.15 15.76
C MET A 1 29.48 6.22 14.58
N TRP A 2 30.41 5.90 13.67
CA TRP A 2 30.08 5.02 12.52
C TRP A 2 29.71 3.59 12.93
N GLN A 3 30.44 3.00 13.89
CA GLN A 3 30.10 1.68 14.44
C GLN A 3 28.77 1.70 15.21
N GLU A 4 28.55 2.71 16.06
CA GLU A 4 27.26 2.91 16.76
C GLU A 4 26.07 3.09 15.80
N PHE A 5 26.27 3.75 14.66
CA PHE A 5 25.24 3.91 13.63
C PHE A 5 24.93 2.59 12.92
N LYS A 6 25.97 1.80 12.60
CA LYS A 6 25.80 0.46 12.07
C LYS A 6 25.07 -0.44 13.07
N ASP A 7 25.45 -0.41 14.34
CA ASP A 7 24.77 -1.15 15.43
C ASP A 7 23.34 -0.65 15.68
N PHE A 8 23.05 0.62 15.38
CA PHE A 8 21.70 1.17 15.42
C PHE A 8 20.82 0.65 14.28
N ILE A 9 21.32 0.63 13.04
CA ILE A 9 20.58 0.12 11.88
C ILE A 9 20.43 -1.41 11.92
N LEU A 10 21.44 -2.12 12.44
CA LEU A 10 21.41 -3.58 12.58
C LEU A 10 20.45 -4.07 13.67
N ARG A 11 19.85 -3.17 14.47
CA ARG A 11 18.64 -3.51 15.24
C ARG A 11 17.53 -3.73 14.21
N GLY A 12 17.32 -4.99 13.80
CA GLY A 12 16.50 -5.40 12.64
C GLY A 12 15.17 -4.66 12.47
N ASN A 13 14.50 -4.31 13.58
CA ASN A 13 13.27 -3.53 13.58
C ASN A 13 13.37 -2.15 12.88
N VAL A 14 14.54 -1.51 12.82
CA VAL A 14 14.72 -0.18 12.19
C VAL A 14 14.91 -0.30 10.68
N LEU A 15 15.64 -1.32 10.22
CA LEU A 15 15.88 -1.54 8.80
C LEU A 15 14.59 -1.90 8.06
N ASP A 16 13.80 -2.83 8.61
CA ASP A 16 12.53 -3.24 8.03
C ASP A 16 11.52 -2.08 7.99
N LEU A 17 11.48 -1.27 9.06
CA LEU A 17 10.67 -0.06 9.12
C LEU A 17 11.09 0.95 8.04
N ALA A 18 12.41 1.18 7.86
CA ALA A 18 12.91 2.11 6.87
C ALA A 18 12.55 1.66 5.44
N VAL A 19 12.69 0.37 5.14
CA VAL A 19 12.30 -0.21 3.86
C VAL A 19 10.80 -0.06 3.63
N ALA A 20 9.96 -0.37 4.61
CA ALA A 20 8.51 -0.23 4.52
C ALA A 20 8.09 1.22 4.21
N VAL A 21 8.69 2.21 4.87
CA VAL A 21 8.40 3.64 4.63
C VAL A 21 8.81 4.07 3.22
N VAL A 22 9.99 3.66 2.74
CA VAL A 22 10.48 4.00 1.40
C VAL A 22 9.60 3.37 0.31
N ILE A 23 9.26 2.08 0.47
CA ILE A 23 8.37 1.38 -0.47
C ILE A 23 6.97 2.00 -0.45
N GLY A 24 6.43 2.30 0.75
CA GLY A 24 5.13 2.97 0.88
C GLY A 24 5.09 4.34 0.20
N ALA A 25 6.14 5.14 0.35
CA ALA A 25 6.26 6.43 -0.32
C ALA A 25 6.35 6.30 -1.85
N ALA A 26 7.13 5.35 -2.36
CA ALA A 26 7.24 5.09 -3.79
C ALA A 26 5.91 4.56 -4.37
N PHE A 27 5.25 3.64 -3.68
CA PHE A 27 3.95 3.09 -4.06
C PHE A 27 2.88 4.18 -4.12
N SER A 28 2.83 5.06 -3.12
CA SER A 28 1.91 6.20 -3.10
C SER A 28 2.05 7.06 -4.36
N LYS A 29 3.29 7.34 -4.80
CA LYS A 29 3.52 8.09 -6.05
C LYS A 29 2.98 7.38 -7.30
N ILE A 30 3.09 6.05 -7.38
CA ILE A 30 2.55 5.27 -8.50
C ILE A 30 1.03 5.37 -8.53
N VAL A 31 0.39 5.24 -7.37
CA VAL A 31 -1.06 5.38 -7.23
C VAL A 31 -1.51 6.79 -7.61
N THR A 32 -0.86 7.82 -7.07
CA THR A 32 -1.15 9.22 -7.40
C THR A 32 -1.02 9.45 -8.90
N ALA A 33 0.05 8.95 -9.53
CA ALA A 33 0.24 9.07 -10.97
C ALA A 33 -0.86 8.38 -11.79
N LEU A 34 -1.32 7.20 -11.37
CA LEU A 34 -2.46 6.51 -11.99
C LEU A 34 -3.75 7.35 -11.87
N VAL A 35 -4.00 7.92 -10.70
CA VAL A 35 -5.21 8.70 -10.46
C VAL A 35 -5.19 9.99 -11.27
N GLU A 36 -4.14 10.79 -11.12
CA GLU A 36 -4.04 12.12 -11.73
C GLU A 36 -3.91 12.07 -13.25
N ASN A 37 -3.18 11.09 -13.80
CA ASN A 37 -2.85 11.07 -15.24
C ASN A 37 -3.73 10.14 -16.06
N ILE A 38 -4.43 9.18 -15.43
CA ILE A 38 -5.25 8.20 -16.15
C ILE A 38 -6.70 8.29 -15.71
N ILE A 39 -6.98 8.17 -14.41
CA ILE A 39 -8.36 8.11 -13.90
C ILE A 39 -9.06 9.46 -14.04
N MET A 40 -8.47 10.54 -13.54
CA MET A 40 -9.06 11.88 -13.57
C MET A 40 -9.35 12.38 -15.00
N PRO A 41 -8.42 12.28 -15.98
CA PRO A 41 -8.71 12.64 -17.37
C PRO A 41 -9.82 11.78 -17.98
N SER A 42 -9.88 10.48 -17.64
CA SER A 42 -10.94 9.59 -18.12
C SER A 42 -12.31 9.98 -17.56
N ILE A 43 -12.37 10.36 -16.28
CA ILE A 43 -13.59 10.84 -15.64
C ILE A 43 -14.00 12.19 -16.26
N ALA A 44 -13.05 13.12 -16.42
CA ALA A 44 -13.32 14.44 -16.99
C ALA A 44 -13.83 14.36 -18.44
N LEU A 45 -13.35 13.38 -19.23
CA LEU A 45 -13.84 13.15 -20.59
C LEU A 45 -15.30 12.66 -20.61
N ILE A 46 -15.71 11.86 -19.63
CA ILE A 46 -17.05 11.26 -19.57
C ILE A 46 -18.08 12.19 -18.91
N PHE A 47 -17.69 12.85 -17.81
CA PHE A 47 -18.59 13.64 -16.97
C PHE A 47 -18.47 15.16 -17.17
N GLY A 48 -17.48 15.62 -17.95
CA GLY A 48 -17.16 17.04 -18.11
C GLY A 48 -16.23 17.56 -17.01
N ASN A 49 -16.06 18.88 -16.91
CA ASN A 49 -15.18 19.48 -15.89
C ASN A 49 -15.62 19.07 -14.48
N THR A 50 -14.75 18.36 -13.77
CA THR A 50 -14.96 17.88 -12.39
C THR A 50 -14.45 18.86 -11.34
N ASP A 51 -14.33 20.15 -11.68
CA ASP A 51 -13.67 21.14 -10.83
C ASP A 51 -14.70 21.89 -9.96
N PHE A 52 -15.01 21.31 -8.80
CA PHE A 52 -15.97 21.88 -7.84
C PHE A 52 -15.35 22.97 -6.94
N THR A 53 -14.10 23.36 -7.19
CA THR A 53 -13.33 24.29 -6.35
C THR A 53 -13.90 25.72 -6.34
N SER A 54 -14.46 26.17 -7.47
CA SER A 54 -14.82 27.57 -7.70
C SER A 54 -16.30 27.90 -7.51
N GLU A 55 -17.19 26.90 -7.46
CA GLU A 55 -18.63 27.16 -7.45
C GLU A 55 -19.18 27.47 -6.06
N TRP A 56 -18.56 26.95 -4.99
CA TRP A 56 -19.13 27.02 -3.63
C TRP A 56 -18.24 27.85 -2.69
N ALA A 57 -18.35 29.17 -2.83
CA ALA A 57 -17.75 30.14 -1.92
C ALA A 57 -18.84 30.98 -1.24
N TYR A 58 -18.90 30.93 0.10
CA TYR A 58 -19.77 31.81 0.88
C TYR A 58 -18.93 32.66 1.83
N ARG A 59 -18.98 33.99 1.66
CA ARG A 59 -18.28 34.97 2.51
C ARG A 59 -16.77 34.68 2.70
N GLY A 60 -16.09 34.26 1.64
CA GLY A 60 -14.65 33.98 1.66
C GLY A 60 -14.28 32.58 2.15
N ILE A 61 -15.26 31.75 2.53
CA ILE A 61 -15.04 30.33 2.83
C ILE A 61 -15.36 29.51 1.57
N THR A 62 -14.32 28.92 0.97
CA THR A 62 -14.41 28.07 -0.22
C THR A 62 -14.65 26.61 0.18
N TYR A 63 -15.91 26.26 0.45
CA TYR A 63 -16.30 24.88 0.74
C TYR A 63 -16.06 23.93 -0.43
N GLY A 64 -16.03 24.46 -1.66
CA GLY A 64 -15.74 23.70 -2.87
C GLY A 64 -14.40 22.96 -2.81
N VAL A 65 -13.35 23.57 -2.26
CA VAL A 65 -12.02 22.94 -2.14
C VAL A 65 -12.04 21.77 -1.18
N PHE A 66 -12.75 21.89 -0.05
CA PHE A 66 -12.87 20.80 0.92
C PHE A 66 -13.65 19.62 0.34
N ILE A 67 -14.74 19.89 -0.38
CA ILE A 67 -15.57 18.85 -0.99
C ILE A 67 -14.85 18.18 -2.15
N GLN A 68 -14.08 18.94 -2.93
CA GLN A 68 -13.17 18.39 -3.94
C GLN A 68 -12.16 17.42 -3.32
N ALA A 69 -11.52 17.79 -2.21
CA ALA A 69 -10.58 16.90 -1.53
C ALA A 69 -11.21 15.59 -1.04
N ILE A 70 -12.47 15.62 -0.61
CA ILE A 70 -13.23 14.41 -0.25
C ILE A 70 -13.46 13.53 -1.48
N ILE A 71 -13.86 14.13 -2.61
CA ILE A 71 -14.09 13.42 -3.86
C ILE A 71 -12.79 12.79 -4.36
N ASP A 72 -11.69 13.55 -4.38
CA ASP A 72 -10.37 13.09 -4.77
C ASP A 72 -9.91 11.91 -3.90
N PHE A 73 -10.10 11.99 -2.58
CA PHE A 73 -9.80 10.90 -1.67
C PHE A 73 -10.60 9.63 -2.00
N LEU A 74 -11.90 9.76 -2.29
CA LEU A 74 -12.74 8.62 -2.69
C LEU A 74 -12.30 8.02 -4.02
N ILE A 75 -11.91 8.86 -4.99
CA ILE A 75 -11.40 8.41 -6.29
C ILE A 75 -10.07 7.67 -6.11
N ILE A 76 -9.15 8.20 -5.30
CA ILE A 76 -7.87 7.54 -5.00
C ILE A 76 -8.12 6.19 -4.31
N ALA A 77 -9.00 6.14 -3.30
CA ALA A 77 -9.33 4.90 -2.61
C ALA A 77 -9.93 3.86 -3.56
N ALA A 78 -10.85 4.27 -4.44
CA ALA A 78 -11.43 3.40 -5.46
C ALA A 78 -10.40 2.94 -6.48
N ALA A 79 -9.48 3.81 -6.91
CA ALA A 79 -8.40 3.47 -7.83
C ALA A 79 -7.43 2.46 -7.23
N ILE A 80 -7.03 2.63 -5.96
CA ILE A 80 -6.21 1.65 -5.22
C ILE A 80 -6.92 0.30 -5.18
N PHE A 81 -8.21 0.29 -4.87
CA PHE A 81 -8.98 -0.95 -4.82
C PHE A 81 -9.02 -1.67 -6.18
N VAL A 82 -9.29 -0.94 -7.26
CA VAL A 82 -9.27 -1.49 -8.63
C VAL A 82 -7.87 -1.97 -9.00
N PHE A 83 -6.82 -1.22 -8.66
CA PHE A 83 -5.43 -1.59 -8.93
C PHE A 83 -5.03 -2.88 -8.21
N ILE A 84 -5.29 -2.97 -6.89
CA ILE A 84 -5.03 -4.18 -6.10
C ILE A 84 -5.82 -5.35 -6.67
N LYS A 85 -7.09 -5.14 -7.03
CA LYS A 85 -7.93 -6.19 -7.64
C LYS A 85 -7.40 -6.63 -9.01
N ALA A 86 -6.90 -5.72 -9.84
CA ALA A 86 -6.32 -6.02 -11.14
C ALA A 86 -5.02 -6.83 -10.99
N VAL A 87 -4.14 -6.44 -10.05
CA VAL A 87 -2.91 -7.17 -9.74
C VAL A 87 -3.24 -8.56 -9.19
N ASN A 88 -4.20 -8.66 -8.26
CA ASN A 88 -4.65 -9.95 -7.71
C ASN A 88 -5.27 -10.86 -8.78
N LEU A 89 -6.04 -10.28 -9.72
CA LEU A 89 -6.62 -11.01 -10.84
C LEU A 89 -5.56 -11.52 -11.82
N LEU A 90 -4.59 -10.69 -12.18
CA LEU A 90 -3.51 -11.05 -13.10
C LEU A 90 -2.51 -12.02 -12.47
N THR A 91 -2.35 -11.94 -11.14
CA THR A 91 -1.36 -12.72 -10.40
C THR A 91 -2.01 -13.77 -9.52
N ARG A 92 -3.13 -14.34 -9.99
CA ARG A 92 -3.91 -15.39 -9.35
C ARG A 92 -2.96 -16.36 -8.61
N ASN A 93 -2.84 -16.16 -7.28
CA ASN A 93 -2.03 -16.91 -6.29
C ASN A 93 -0.53 -16.56 -6.04
N ARG A 94 0.01 -15.34 -6.23
CA ARG A 94 1.44 -15.10 -5.82
C ARG A 94 1.79 -13.84 -5.01
N PHE A 95 1.09 -12.71 -5.12
CA PHE A 95 1.55 -11.46 -4.47
C PHE A 95 1.04 -11.23 -3.04
N VAL A 96 0.05 -11.99 -2.56
CA VAL A 96 -0.46 -11.87 -1.18
C VAL A 96 0.13 -12.95 -0.27
N GLU A 97 0.77 -13.97 -0.84
CA GLU A 97 1.32 -15.12 -0.12
C GLU A 97 2.78 -14.91 0.33
N GLU A 98 3.43 -13.86 -0.15
CA GLU A 98 4.79 -13.47 0.24
C GLU A 98 4.78 -12.37 1.31
N ALA A 99 3.81 -12.41 2.24
CA ALA A 99 4.08 -11.91 3.57
C ALA A 99 5.09 -12.90 4.17
N ALA A 100 6.38 -12.60 4.00
CA ALA A 100 7.50 -13.44 4.40
C ALA A 100 7.16 -14.20 5.70
N GLU A 101 7.10 -15.53 5.62
CA GLU A 101 6.99 -16.36 6.82
C GLU A 101 8.11 -15.92 7.76
N ASP A 102 7.74 -15.52 8.97
CA ASP A 102 8.73 -15.20 9.97
C ASP A 102 9.60 -16.44 10.18
N GLU A 103 10.90 -16.25 10.40
CA GLU A 103 11.86 -17.34 10.62
C GLU A 103 11.37 -18.31 11.72
N GLN A 104 10.55 -17.80 12.65
CA GLN A 104 9.88 -18.59 13.68
C GLN A 104 8.79 -19.53 13.13
N THR A 105 7.94 -19.13 12.17
CA THR A 105 6.97 -20.08 11.58
C THR A 105 7.64 -21.17 10.76
N VAL A 106 8.77 -20.87 10.12
CA VAL A 106 9.61 -21.89 9.43
C VAL A 106 10.18 -22.87 10.45
N LEU A 107 10.83 -22.38 11.51
CA LEU A 107 11.37 -23.21 12.59
C LEU A 107 10.28 -24.06 13.28
N LEU A 108 9.11 -23.48 13.54
CA LEU A 108 7.99 -24.20 14.16
C LEU A 108 7.45 -25.31 13.25
N ARG A 109 7.46 -25.13 11.92
CA ARG A 109 7.12 -26.20 10.96
C ARG A 109 8.15 -27.32 11.00
N GLU A 110 9.43 -26.98 11.01
CA GLU A 110 10.51 -27.97 11.11
C GLU A 110 10.41 -28.78 12.40
N ILE A 111 10.16 -28.13 13.54
CA ILE A 111 9.97 -28.81 14.83
C ILE A 111 8.73 -29.72 14.79
N ARG A 112 7.61 -29.24 14.25
CA ARG A 112 6.38 -30.05 14.11
C ARG A 112 6.64 -31.29 13.26
N ASP A 113 7.37 -31.14 12.16
CA ASP A 113 7.63 -32.22 11.22
C ASP A 113 8.66 -33.21 11.79
N ALA A 114 9.63 -32.74 12.58
CA ALA A 114 10.55 -33.58 13.36
C ALA A 114 9.81 -34.43 14.42
N LEU A 115 8.90 -33.80 15.19
CA LEU A 115 8.10 -34.50 16.20
C LEU A 115 7.17 -35.55 15.58
N LYS A 116 6.49 -35.22 14.49
CA LYS A 116 5.68 -36.20 13.74
C LYS A 116 6.48 -37.40 13.26
N LYS A 117 7.74 -37.19 12.90
CA LYS A 117 8.63 -38.25 12.43
C LYS A 117 9.10 -39.13 13.58
N GLU A 118 9.26 -38.58 14.78
CA GLU A 118 9.62 -39.30 16.01
C GLU A 118 8.44 -40.13 16.55
N ASP A 119 7.23 -39.57 16.53
CA ASP A 119 5.99 -40.28 16.87
C ASP A 119 5.67 -41.43 15.89
N ALA A 120 6.04 -41.30 14.62
CA ALA A 120 5.84 -42.34 13.61
C ALA A 120 6.89 -43.47 13.66
N ASN A 121 7.97 -43.27 14.41
CA ASN A 121 9.08 -44.22 14.57
C ASN A 121 9.10 -44.90 15.96
N SER A 122 8.12 -44.56 16.80
CA SER A 122 7.84 -45.14 18.13
C SER A 122 6.66 -46.10 18.05
#